data_AF-A0AA94EIL9-F1
#
_entry.id   AF-A0AA94EIL9-F1
#
_cell.length_a   1.000
_cell.length_b   1.000
_cell.length_c   1.000
_cell.angle_alpha   90.00
_cell.angle_beta   90.00
_cell.angle_gamma   90.00
#
_symmetry.space_group_name_H-M   'P 1'
#
loop_
_entity.id
_entity.type
_entity.pdbx_description
1 polymer ?
#
loop_
_entity_poly.entity_id
_entity_poly.type
_entity_poly.pdbx_seq_one_letter_code
_entity_poly.pdbx_strand_id
1 'polypeptide(L)'
;MIVEEQSTLQSRIARVCHELGYRNLTPIRSFRELLALTHYAHDPFEQYDLMIINGELIAAAGIDPVRFFQGNPQIRHGVIHDARRGQLRAEAIFATGRRQLLMLRTPDRQSLGTVLKHLDV
;
A
#
# COMPACT_ATOMS: atom_id res chain seq x y z
N MET A 1 -0.77 -5.33 4.12
CA MET A 1 -0.94 -4.28 5.16
C MET A 1 -1.73 -3.08 4.61
N ILE A 2 -2.47 -2.39 5.48
CA ILE A 2 -3.22 -1.16 5.14
C ILE A 2 -2.75 -0.05 6.08
N VAL A 3 -2.11 0.97 5.53
CA VAL A 3 -1.58 2.13 6.24
C VAL A 3 -2.52 3.31 6.01
N GLU A 4 -3.44 3.48 6.95
CA GLU A 4 -4.48 4.50 6.88
C GLU A 4 -4.86 4.92 8.31
N GLU A 5 -4.82 6.21 8.58
CA GLU A 5 -5.10 6.80 9.88
C GLU A 5 -6.61 6.78 10.19
N GLN A 6 -7.43 7.11 9.19
CA GLN A 6 -8.89 7.17 9.31
C GLN A 6 -9.51 5.77 9.47
N SER A 7 -10.12 5.49 10.63
CA SER A 7 -10.69 4.18 10.97
C SER A 7 -11.77 3.71 10.01
N THR A 8 -12.59 4.63 9.52
CA THR A 8 -13.69 4.36 8.60
C THR A 8 -13.15 3.96 7.23
N LEU A 9 -12.14 4.68 6.73
CA LEU A 9 -11.51 4.38 5.44
C LEU A 9 -10.69 3.09 5.50
N GLN A 10 -9.91 2.87 6.57
CA GLN A 10 -9.16 1.64 6.77
C GLN A 10 -10.09 0.41 6.77
N SER A 11 -11.20 0.48 7.50
CA SER A 11 -12.22 -0.59 7.53
C SER A 11 -12.85 -0.81 6.16
N ARG A 12 -13.10 0.26 5.39
CA ARG A 12 -13.65 0.17 4.04
C ARG A 12 -12.70 -0.52 3.08
N ILE A 13 -11.41 -0.16 3.10
CA ILE A 13 -10.38 -0.79 2.28
C ILE A 13 -10.25 -2.27 2.63
N ALA A 14 -10.18 -2.59 3.93
CA ALA A 14 -10.09 -3.97 4.40
C ALA A 14 -11.28 -4.82 3.92
N ARG A 15 -12.49 -4.29 4.03
CA ARG A 15 -13.70 -4.94 3.52
C ARG A 15 -13.63 -5.19 2.02
N VAL A 16 -13.24 -4.20 1.22
CA VAL A 16 -13.12 -4.35 -0.23
C VAL A 16 -12.09 -5.43 -0.60
N CYS A 17 -10.93 -5.45 0.05
CA CYS A 17 -9.93 -6.49 -0.15
C CYS A 17 -10.47 -7.88 0.23
N HIS A 18 -11.17 -8.01 1.35
CA HIS A 18 -11.80 -9.28 1.76
C HIS A 18 -12.82 -9.78 0.73
N GLU A 19 -13.64 -8.88 0.17
CA GLU A 19 -14.58 -9.20 -0.91
C GLU A 19 -13.90 -9.62 -2.22
N LEU A 20 -12.66 -9.15 -2.45
CA LEU A 20 -11.83 -9.51 -3.60
C LEU A 20 -10.95 -10.75 -3.37
N GLY A 21 -11.00 -11.35 -2.18
CA GLY A 21 -10.27 -12.58 -1.84
C GLY A 21 -8.97 -12.36 -1.04
N TYR A 22 -8.50 -11.12 -0.90
CA TYR A 22 -7.27 -10.80 -0.17
C TYR A 22 -7.56 -10.58 1.32
N ARG A 23 -7.24 -11.56 2.17
CA ARG A 23 -7.66 -11.62 3.59
C ARG A 23 -6.56 -11.32 4.62
N ASN A 24 -5.30 -11.36 4.23
CA ASN A 24 -4.17 -11.16 5.16
C ASN A 24 -3.81 -9.67 5.24
N LEU A 25 -4.61 -8.91 5.99
CA LEU A 25 -4.47 -7.46 6.11
C LEU A 25 -4.14 -7.04 7.54
N THR A 26 -2.90 -6.61 7.76
CA THR A 26 -2.50 -5.92 8.99
C THR A 26 -2.86 -4.43 8.90
N PRO A 27 -3.74 -3.91 9.77
CA PRO A 27 -4.02 -2.47 9.85
C PRO A 27 -2.86 -1.74 10.54
N ILE A 28 -2.47 -0.59 9.99
CA ILE A 28 -1.42 0.31 10.51
C ILE A 28 -1.99 1.73 10.50
N ARG A 29 -1.89 2.45 11.62
CA ARG A 29 -2.58 3.74 11.81
C ARG A 29 -1.70 4.96 11.61
N SER A 30 -0.39 4.78 11.59
CA SER A 30 0.53 5.88 11.43
C SER A 30 1.73 5.49 10.58
N PHE A 31 2.34 6.48 9.93
CA PHE A 31 3.60 6.26 9.23
C PHE A 31 4.73 5.82 10.19
N ARG A 32 4.68 6.24 11.45
CA ARG A 32 5.62 5.79 12.49
C ARG A 32 5.51 4.30 12.78
N GLU A 33 4.29 3.77 12.89
CA GLU A 33 4.07 2.32 13.03
C GLU A 33 4.56 1.55 11.79
N LEU A 34 4.31 2.09 10.59
CA LEU A 34 4.83 1.52 9.36
C LEU A 34 6.37 1.44 9.41
N LEU A 35 7.06 2.51 9.83
CA LEU A 35 8.51 2.51 9.98
C LEU A 35 8.98 1.48 11.00
N ALA A 36 8.29 1.34 12.14
CA ALA A 36 8.60 0.32 13.15
C ALA A 36 8.59 -1.10 12.54
N LEU A 37 7.61 -1.40 11.68
CA LEU A 37 7.47 -2.71 11.02
C LEU A 37 8.42 -2.92 9.85
N THR A 38 8.92 -1.86 9.23
CA THR A 38 9.67 -1.96 7.97
C THR A 38 11.16 -1.68 8.12
N HIS A 39 11.55 -0.79 9.04
CA HIS A 39 12.96 -0.45 9.32
C HIS A 39 13.49 -1.12 10.59
N TYR A 40 12.63 -1.43 11.56
CA TYR A 40 13.05 -1.93 12.87
C TYR A 40 12.60 -3.37 13.16
N ALA A 41 11.87 -4.01 12.23
CA ALA A 41 11.58 -5.44 12.33
C ALA A 41 12.87 -6.23 12.10
N HIS A 42 13.23 -7.05 13.09
CA HIS A 42 14.44 -7.86 13.08
C HIS A 42 14.32 -9.16 12.28
N ASP A 43 13.14 -9.45 11.71
CA ASP A 43 12.91 -10.70 10.99
C ASP A 43 13.14 -10.51 9.47
N PRO A 44 14.27 -11.00 8.92
CA PRO A 44 14.56 -10.91 7.49
C PRO A 44 13.62 -11.78 6.63
N PHE A 45 12.74 -12.59 7.25
CA PHE A 45 11.80 -13.48 6.57
C PHE A 45 10.37 -12.94 6.52
N GLU A 46 10.02 -11.90 7.29
CA GLU A 46 8.71 -11.27 7.18
C GLU A 46 8.58 -10.53 5.84
N GLN A 47 7.91 -11.17 4.88
CA GLN A 47 7.58 -10.58 3.60
C GLN A 47 6.13 -10.10 3.58
N TYR A 48 5.93 -8.90 3.08
CA TYR A 48 4.62 -8.31 2.91
C TYR A 48 4.28 -8.27 1.42
N ASP A 49 3.34 -9.11 1.00
CA ASP A 49 2.95 -9.20 -0.41
C ASP A 49 2.38 -7.87 -0.94
N LEU A 50 1.61 -7.16 -0.13
CA LEU A 50 0.94 -5.92 -0.52
C LEU A 50 0.91 -4.89 0.62
N MET A 51 1.32 -3.66 0.32
CA MET A 51 1.07 -2.47 1.13
C MET A 51 0.07 -1.55 0.41
N ILE A 52 -1.03 -1.19 1.07
CA ILE A 52 -1.93 -0.12 0.62
C ILE A 52 -1.74 1.06 1.57
N ILE A 53 -1.32 2.22 1.06
CA ILE A 53 -0.98 3.40 1.88
C ILE A 53 -1.67 4.67 1.36
N ASN A 54 -2.12 5.50 2.30
CA ASN A 54 -2.59 6.85 1.99
C ASN A 54 -1.43 7.76 1.59
N GLY A 55 -1.48 8.34 0.39
CA GLY A 55 -0.46 9.24 -0.15
C GLY A 55 -0.21 10.48 0.71
N GLU A 56 -1.23 10.97 1.42
CA GLU A 56 -1.08 12.12 2.31
C GLU A 56 -0.25 11.76 3.56
N LEU A 57 -0.30 10.51 4.05
CA LEU A 57 0.48 10.07 5.22
C LEU A 57 1.98 10.06 4.92
N ILE A 58 2.38 9.56 3.74
CA ILE A 58 3.79 9.54 3.35
C ILE A 58 4.30 10.93 2.97
N ALA A 59 3.44 11.76 2.35
CA ALA A 59 3.76 13.15 2.03
C ALA A 59 3.94 14.01 3.29
N ALA A 60 3.08 13.83 4.29
CA ALA A 60 3.19 14.53 5.58
C ALA A 60 4.48 14.17 6.34
N ALA A 61 5.02 12.96 6.14
CA ALA A 61 6.30 12.55 6.67
C ALA A 61 7.51 13.13 5.89
N GLY A 62 7.28 13.82 4.78
CA GLY A 62 8.35 14.35 3.92
C GLY A 62 9.15 13.26 3.19
N ILE A 63 8.57 12.07 3.04
CA ILE A 63 9.26 10.91 2.47
C ILE A 63 8.88 10.74 1.00
N ASP A 64 9.88 10.53 0.15
CA ASP A 64 9.65 10.14 -1.23
C ASP A 64 9.14 8.69 -1.29
N PRO A 65 7.97 8.43 -1.90
CA PRO A 65 7.34 7.12 -1.88
C PRO A 65 8.14 6.05 -2.64
N VAL A 66 8.83 6.44 -3.72
CA VAL A 66 9.65 5.52 -4.51
C VAL A 66 10.89 5.12 -3.71
N ARG A 67 11.58 6.09 -3.09
CA ARG A 67 12.73 5.84 -2.22
C ARG A 67 12.36 4.98 -1.01
N PHE A 68 11.22 5.26 -0.38
CA PHE A 68 10.71 4.42 0.71
C PHE A 68 10.51 2.97 0.25
N PHE A 69 9.80 2.78 -0.85
CA PHE A 69 9.55 1.43 -1.38
C PHE A 69 10.85 0.72 -1.78
N GLN A 70 11.80 1.41 -2.42
CA GLN A 70 13.10 0.85 -2.77
C GLN A 70 13.91 0.41 -1.53
N GLY A 71 13.91 1.22 -0.47
CA GLY A 71 14.60 0.93 0.79
C GLY A 71 13.96 -0.20 1.62
N ASN A 72 12.77 -0.66 1.25
CA ASN A 72 11.99 -1.65 1.98
C ASN A 72 11.75 -2.90 1.12
N PRO A 73 12.77 -3.74 0.90
CA PRO A 73 12.69 -4.91 0.02
C PRO A 73 11.70 -5.97 0.50
N GLN A 74 11.37 -6.01 1.80
CA GLN A 74 10.34 -6.88 2.35
C GLN A 74 8.93 -6.56 1.83
N ILE A 75 8.69 -5.37 1.26
CA ILE A 75 7.43 -5.04 0.61
C ILE A 75 7.52 -5.41 -0.88
N ARG A 76 6.75 -6.43 -1.26
CA ARG A 76 6.72 -6.93 -2.63
C ARG A 76 5.95 -5.99 -3.55
N HIS A 77 4.73 -5.61 -3.19
CA HIS A 77 3.92 -4.65 -3.95
C HIS A 77 3.39 -3.52 -3.09
N GLY A 78 3.27 -2.33 -3.67
CA GLY A 78 2.74 -1.14 -3.02
C GLY A 78 1.63 -0.49 -3.86
N VAL A 79 0.62 0.03 -3.18
CA VAL A 79 -0.48 0.81 -3.76
C VAL A 79 -0.64 2.08 -2.95
N ILE A 80 -0.41 3.22 -3.57
CA ILE A 80 -0.64 4.53 -2.98
C ILE A 80 -2.01 5.00 -3.44
N HIS A 81 -2.91 5.22 -2.49
CA HIS A 81 -4.14 5.93 -2.81
C HIS A 81 -4.02 7.40 -2.43
N ASP A 82 -4.26 8.28 -3.39
CA ASP A 82 -4.13 9.72 -3.22
C ASP A 82 -5.26 10.41 -3.98
N ALA A 83 -6.18 11.04 -3.25
CA ALA A 83 -7.35 11.67 -3.86
C ALA A 83 -6.99 12.88 -4.75
N ARG A 84 -5.81 13.49 -4.53
CA ARG A 84 -5.37 14.71 -5.21
C ARG A 84 -4.46 14.40 -6.39
N ARG A 85 -3.51 13.49 -6.19
CA ARG A 85 -2.46 13.14 -7.17
C ARG A 85 -2.78 11.87 -7.96
N GLY A 86 -3.66 11.03 -7.45
CA GLY A 86 -3.99 9.75 -8.06
C GLY A 86 -4.87 9.85 -9.31
N GLN A 87 -4.63 8.91 -10.23
CA GLN A 87 -5.42 8.71 -11.44
C GLN A 87 -6.61 7.76 -11.18
N LEU A 88 -7.65 7.85 -12.02
CA LEU A 88 -8.80 6.92 -11.97
C LEU A 88 -8.40 5.48 -12.30
N ARG A 89 -7.39 5.31 -13.15
CA ARG A 89 -6.74 4.02 -13.42
C ARG A 89 -5.44 3.97 -12.64
N ALA A 90 -5.11 2.82 -12.07
CA ALA A 90 -3.85 2.66 -11.38
C ALA A 90 -2.68 2.85 -12.35
N GLU A 91 -1.70 3.64 -11.95
CA GLU A 91 -0.50 3.95 -12.72
C GLU A 91 0.72 3.43 -11.97
N ALA A 92 1.63 2.75 -12.67
CA ALA A 92 2.90 2.33 -12.09
C ALA A 92 3.85 3.53 -11.99
N ILE A 93 4.20 3.91 -10.76
CA ILE A 93 5.20 4.96 -10.52
C ILE A 93 6.59 4.37 -10.28
N PHE A 94 6.66 3.07 -9.99
CA PHE A 94 7.91 2.32 -9.91
C PHE A 94 7.68 0.84 -10.19
N ALA A 95 8.60 0.21 -10.92
CA ALA A 95 8.61 -1.24 -11.16
C ALA A 95 10.05 -1.75 -11.23
N THR A 96 10.35 -2.82 -10.51
CA THR A 96 11.63 -3.54 -10.59
C THR A 96 11.42 -5.04 -10.36
N GLY A 97 11.74 -5.86 -11.37
CA GLY A 97 11.45 -7.29 -11.33
C GLY A 97 9.98 -7.60 -11.02
N ARG A 98 9.74 -8.36 -9.95
CA ARG A 98 8.38 -8.69 -9.45
C ARG A 98 7.82 -7.67 -8.47
N ARG A 99 8.46 -6.51 -8.28
CA ARG A 99 8.02 -5.49 -7.33
C ARG A 99 7.45 -4.29 -8.07
N GLN A 100 6.28 -3.83 -7.65
CA GLN A 100 5.58 -2.72 -8.29
C GLN A 100 4.99 -1.79 -7.25
N LEU A 101 5.09 -0.49 -7.50
CA LEU A 101 4.43 0.57 -6.76
C LEU A 101 3.46 1.28 -7.70
N LEU A 102 2.19 1.17 -7.38
CA LEU A 102 1.09 1.74 -8.16
C LEU A 102 0.51 2.94 -7.42
N MET A 103 0.02 3.94 -8.14
CA MET A 103 -0.75 5.05 -7.60
C MET A 103 -2.16 5.05 -8.19
N LEU A 104 -3.16 5.25 -7.34
CA LEU A 104 -4.57 5.35 -7.73
C LEU A 104 -5.27 6.46 -6.94
N ARG A 105 -6.42 6.92 -7.44
CA ARG A 105 -7.20 7.98 -6.77
C ARG A 105 -7.99 7.47 -5.58
N THR A 106 -8.78 6.42 -5.79
CA THR A 106 -9.71 5.88 -4.79
C THR A 106 -9.52 4.38 -4.63
N PRO A 107 -9.35 3.86 -3.41
CA PRO A 107 -9.23 2.43 -3.16
C PRO A 107 -10.63 1.79 -3.11
N ASP A 108 -11.38 1.93 -4.19
CA ASP A 108 -12.69 1.29 -4.38
C ASP A 108 -12.54 -0.11 -4.97
N ARG A 109 -13.65 -0.86 -5.04
CA ARG A 109 -13.67 -2.25 -5.50
C ARG A 109 -13.20 -2.42 -6.94
N GLN A 110 -13.49 -1.47 -7.83
CA GLN A 110 -13.08 -1.57 -9.23
C GLN A 110 -11.57 -1.32 -9.38
N SER A 111 -11.08 -0.25 -8.75
CA SER A 111 -9.68 0.15 -8.78
C SER A 111 -8.80 -0.91 -8.12
N LEU A 112 -9.14 -1.34 -6.89
CA LEU A 112 -8.41 -2.40 -6.20
C LEU A 112 -8.54 -3.74 -6.93
N GLY A 113 -9.72 -4.10 -7.45
CA GLY A 113 -9.89 -5.35 -8.18
C GLY A 113 -9.04 -5.44 -9.46
N THR A 114 -8.83 -4.32 -10.14
CA THR A 114 -7.92 -4.25 -11.30
C THR A 114 -6.47 -4.41 -10.86
N VAL A 115 -6.08 -3.73 -9.78
CA VAL A 115 -4.72 -3.76 -9.25
C VAL A 115 -4.34 -5.14 -8.72
N LEU A 116 -5.17 -5.76 -7.88
CA LEU A 116 -4.86 -7.08 -7.30
C LEU A 116 -4.67 -8.14 -8.39
N LYS A 117 -5.52 -8.14 -9.43
CA LYS A 117 -5.37 -9.00 -10.61
C LYS A 117 -4.07 -8.76 -11.36
N HIS A 118 -3.67 -7.50 -11.53
CA HIS A 118 -2.42 -7.13 -12.20
C HIS A 118 -1.18 -7.53 -11.40
N LEU A 119 -1.28 -7.47 -10.07
CA LEU A 119 -0.20 -7.83 -9.15
C LEU A 119 -0.10 -9.34 -8.88
N ASP A 120 -1.10 -10.13 -9.27
CA ASP A 120 -1.21 -11.56 -9.00
C ASP A 120 -1.17 -11.88 -7.49
N VAL A 121 -2.03 -11.19 -6.73
CA VAL A 121 -2.19 -11.29 -5.27
C VAL A 121 -3.64 -11.46 -4.84
#